data_AF-A0A813HU63-F1
#
_entry.id   AF-A0A813HU63-F1
#
_cell.length_a   1.000
_cell.length_b   1.000
_cell.length_c   1.000
_cell.angle_alpha   90.00
_cell.angle_beta   90.00
_cell.angle_gamma   90.00
#
_symmetry.space_group_name_H-M   'P 1'
#
loop_
_entity.id
_entity.type
_entity.pdbx_description
1 polymer ?
#
loop_
_entity_poly.entity_id
_entity_poly.type
_entity_poly.pdbx_seq_one_letter_code
_entity_poly.pdbx_strand_id
1 'polypeptide(L)'
;MPRTLWSIIVPLSLVWTAGFVLFNASASRMSPAVVSLVRCMEPLATVAVGFLIGERYSWRVLVTLIPICGGVALASFRGGVLSAAGICLALLSNVSFCGRPFFTQQLKLRKSENPLDDLGVFFNVTFVATLTLPVFVFLFEGTLIQSAVQRLSEEGVLVQFGADMMMSSIFFFLYQFIQLMVMSKLTPLAFSVLTPVVKAFMIVACSLHFGDPFGLLSAVGVAISCGGGYLFTLARGADGTRAASTESRKEK
;
A
#
# COMPACT_ATOMS: atom_id res chain seq x y z
N MET A 1 -15.59 -22.76 7.54
CA MET A 1 -15.33 -21.46 8.21
C MET A 1 -16.61 -21.00 8.90
N PRO A 2 -16.55 -20.45 10.12
CA PRO A 2 -17.73 -19.95 10.81
C PRO A 2 -18.36 -18.77 10.05
N ARG A 3 -19.69 -18.73 9.96
CA ARG A 3 -20.47 -17.72 9.21
C ARG A 3 -20.15 -16.28 9.61
N THR A 4 -19.73 -16.06 10.85
CA THR A 4 -19.32 -14.76 11.40
C THR A 4 -18.07 -14.18 10.74
N LEU A 5 -17.17 -15.02 10.20
CA LEU A 5 -15.94 -14.57 9.56
C LEU A 5 -16.20 -13.95 8.18
N TRP A 6 -17.19 -14.49 7.46
CA TRP A 6 -17.60 -13.99 6.14
C TRP A 6 -18.14 -12.56 6.22
N SER A 7 -18.85 -12.22 7.29
CA SER A 7 -19.34 -10.86 7.55
C SER A 7 -18.22 -9.83 7.72
N ILE A 8 -16.98 -10.25 7.99
CA ILE A 8 -15.80 -9.36 8.10
C ILE A 8 -14.99 -9.41 6.80
N ILE A 9 -14.81 -10.60 6.21
CA ILE A 9 -14.04 -10.78 4.97
C ILE A 9 -14.67 -10.03 3.80
N VAL A 10 -15.99 -10.11 3.63
CA VAL A 10 -16.67 -9.47 2.49
C VAL A 10 -16.48 -7.96 2.47
N PRO A 11 -16.82 -7.19 3.53
CA PRO A 11 -16.59 -5.75 3.52
C PRO A 11 -15.10 -5.39 3.41
N LEU A 12 -14.21 -6.21 3.98
CA LEU A 12 -12.77 -6.03 3.82
C LEU A 12 -12.33 -6.17 2.36
N SER A 13 -12.78 -7.22 1.66
CA SER A 13 -12.51 -7.43 0.24
C SER A 13 -13.07 -6.29 -0.61
N LEU A 14 -14.26 -5.77 -0.29
CA LEU A 14 -14.85 -4.64 -1.01
C LEU A 14 -14.00 -3.36 -0.85
N VAL A 15 -13.61 -3.02 0.37
CA VAL A 15 -12.72 -1.87 0.64
C VAL A 15 -11.38 -2.06 -0.06
N TRP A 16 -10.86 -3.29 -0.08
CA TRP A 16 -9.61 -3.63 -0.76
C TRP A 16 -9.72 -3.44 -2.27
N THR A 17 -10.75 -3.99 -2.91
CA THR A 17 -11.00 -3.82 -4.35
C THR A 17 -11.24 -2.37 -4.70
N ALA A 18 -12.05 -1.65 -3.93
CA ALA A 18 -12.28 -0.21 -4.13
C ALA A 18 -10.98 0.59 -4.06
N GLY A 19 -10.11 0.30 -3.08
CA GLY A 19 -8.79 0.92 -2.98
C GLY A 19 -7.93 0.74 -4.24
N PHE A 20 -7.94 -0.46 -4.84
CA PHE A 20 -7.23 -0.71 -6.09
C PHE A 20 -7.86 0.00 -7.29
N VAL A 21 -9.18 0.03 -7.41
CA VAL A 21 -9.87 0.74 -8.49
C VAL A 21 -9.56 2.24 -8.41
N LEU A 22 -9.68 2.83 -7.22
CA LEU A 22 -9.36 4.25 -6.98
C LEU A 22 -7.89 4.55 -7.28
N PHE A 23 -6.97 3.66 -6.87
CA PHE A 23 -5.55 3.81 -7.15
C PHE A 23 -5.26 3.80 -8.66
N ASN A 24 -5.78 2.83 -9.39
CA ASN A 24 -5.60 2.76 -10.85
C ASN A 24 -6.25 3.97 -11.56
N ALA A 25 -7.43 4.40 -11.11
CA ALA A 25 -8.10 5.59 -11.61
C ALA A 25 -7.31 6.89 -11.33
N SER A 26 -6.51 6.93 -10.25
CA SER A 26 -5.61 8.05 -9.97
C SER A 26 -4.37 8.01 -10.88
N ALA A 27 -3.83 6.81 -11.13
CA ALA A 27 -2.67 6.61 -11.98
C ALA A 27 -2.93 6.90 -13.46
N SER A 28 -4.17 6.71 -13.93
CA SER A 28 -4.57 7.09 -15.29
C SER A 28 -4.68 8.61 -15.50
N ARG A 29 -4.76 9.40 -14.42
CA ARG A 29 -4.98 10.86 -14.46
C ARG A 29 -3.76 11.69 -14.07
N MET A 30 -2.71 11.05 -13.55
CA MET A 30 -1.54 11.72 -12.99
C MET A 30 -0.26 11.02 -13.40
N SER A 31 0.83 11.76 -13.43
CA SER A 31 2.16 11.16 -13.64
C SER A 31 2.51 10.19 -12.49
N PRO A 32 3.33 9.14 -12.75
CA PRO A 32 3.80 8.22 -11.72
C PRO A 32 4.50 8.91 -10.53
N ALA A 33 5.17 10.04 -10.77
CA ALA A 33 5.81 10.86 -9.74
C ALA A 33 4.78 11.46 -8.77
N VAL A 34 3.73 12.11 -9.30
CA VAL A 34 2.65 12.70 -8.49
C VAL A 34 1.87 11.63 -7.72
N VAL A 35 1.61 10.48 -8.34
CA VAL A 35 0.96 9.34 -7.68
C VAL A 35 1.81 8.87 -6.49
N SER A 36 3.12 8.74 -6.68
CA SER A 36 4.04 8.31 -5.63
C SER A 36 4.14 9.32 -4.49
N LEU A 37 4.08 10.61 -4.81
CA LEU A 37 3.97 11.71 -3.84
C LEU A 37 2.70 11.59 -3.00
N VAL A 38 1.51 11.45 -3.61
CA VAL A 38 0.27 11.33 -2.83
C VAL A 38 0.28 10.05 -1.99
N ARG A 39 0.82 8.95 -2.51
CA ARG A 39 0.96 7.71 -1.76
C ARG A 39 1.94 7.79 -0.60
N CYS A 40 2.88 8.73 -0.57
CA CYS A 40 3.76 8.87 0.60
C CYS A 40 3.02 9.45 1.81
N MET A 41 1.77 9.91 1.66
CA MET A 41 0.88 10.31 2.75
C MET A 41 0.19 9.12 3.43
N GLU A 42 0.37 7.88 2.94
CA GLU A 42 -0.19 6.66 3.53
C GLU A 42 0.12 6.49 5.04
N PRO A 43 1.35 6.79 5.55
CA PRO A 43 1.62 6.76 6.98
C PRO A 43 0.82 7.79 7.79
N LEU A 44 0.59 8.98 7.23
CA LEU A 44 -0.20 10.03 7.89
C LEU A 44 -1.68 9.61 7.99
N ALA A 45 -2.22 9.05 6.91
CA ALA A 45 -3.57 8.47 6.93
C ALA A 45 -3.68 7.32 7.96
N THR A 46 -2.66 6.48 8.04
CA THR A 46 -2.60 5.37 9.01
C THR A 46 -2.60 5.88 10.45
N VAL A 47 -1.82 6.92 10.75
CA VAL A 47 -1.82 7.56 12.08
C VAL A 47 -3.17 8.18 12.40
N ALA A 48 -3.80 8.89 11.45
CA ALA A 48 -5.10 9.51 11.66
C ALA A 48 -6.18 8.46 11.96
N VAL A 49 -6.24 7.38 11.18
CA VAL A 49 -7.15 6.25 11.43
C VAL A 49 -6.82 5.55 12.73
N GLY A 50 -5.53 5.39 13.06
CA GLY A 50 -5.09 4.84 14.34
C GLY A 50 -5.61 5.63 15.53
N PHE A 51 -5.54 6.97 15.49
CA PHE A 51 -6.11 7.81 16.55
C PHE A 51 -7.63 7.67 16.68
N LEU A 52 -8.35 7.57 15.55
CA LEU A 52 -9.80 7.34 15.57
C LEU A 52 -10.18 5.98 16.20
N ILE A 53 -9.33 4.97 16.03
CA ILE A 53 -9.50 3.64 16.61
C ILE A 53 -8.99 3.58 18.08
N GLY A 54 -8.32 4.63 18.55
CA GLY A 54 -7.80 4.74 19.91
C GLY A 54 -6.36 4.28 20.11
N GLU A 55 -5.61 4.01 19.03
CA GLU A 55 -4.17 3.78 19.11
C GLU A 55 -3.43 5.05 19.54
N ARG A 56 -2.35 4.89 20.33
CA ARG A 56 -1.49 5.99 20.76
C ARG A 56 -0.10 5.81 20.19
N TYR A 57 0.42 6.89 19.59
CA TYR A 57 1.76 6.92 19.03
C TYR A 57 2.64 7.90 19.81
N SER A 58 3.90 7.50 20.04
CA SER A 58 4.90 8.35 20.67
C SER A 58 5.27 9.52 19.76
N TRP A 59 5.51 10.69 20.34
CA TRP A 59 5.97 11.88 19.61
C TRP A 59 7.22 11.59 18.77
N ARG A 60 8.13 10.74 19.27
CA ARG A 60 9.36 10.35 18.56
C ARG A 60 9.03 9.68 17.23
N VAL A 61 8.06 8.77 17.24
CA VAL A 61 7.61 8.05 16.05
C VAL A 61 6.95 9.02 15.05
N LEU A 62 6.10 9.94 15.53
CA LEU A 62 5.44 10.92 14.67
C LEU A 62 6.43 11.84 13.94
N VAL A 63 7.48 12.31 14.62
CA VAL A 63 8.51 13.16 14.01
C VAL A 63 9.25 12.45 12.89
N THR A 64 9.48 11.13 13.00
CA THR A 64 10.16 10.37 11.93
C THR A 64 9.35 10.28 10.63
N LEU A 65 8.04 10.51 10.66
CA LEU A 65 7.22 10.52 9.45
C LEU A 65 7.55 11.72 8.55
N ILE A 66 8.05 12.82 9.12
CA ILE A 66 8.43 14.03 8.37
C ILE A 66 9.54 13.73 7.36
N PRO A 67 10.73 13.19 7.74
CA PRO A 67 11.76 12.84 6.77
C PRO A 67 11.33 11.70 5.84
N ILE A 68 10.49 10.76 6.28
CA ILE A 68 10.01 9.68 5.39
C ILE A 68 9.15 10.26 4.26
N CYS A 69 8.09 10.99 4.61
CA CYS A 69 7.17 11.57 3.64
C CYS A 69 7.85 12.65 2.80
N GLY A 70 8.64 13.52 3.46
CA GLY A 70 9.39 14.60 2.84
C GLY A 70 10.46 14.10 1.88
N GLY A 71 11.17 13.01 2.20
CA GLY A 71 12.16 12.40 1.33
C GLY A 71 11.55 11.85 0.04
N VAL A 72 10.47 11.09 0.13
CA VAL A 72 9.75 10.59 -1.07
C VAL A 72 9.14 11.74 -1.87
N ALA A 73 8.63 12.77 -1.19
CA ALA A 73 8.09 13.95 -1.84
C ALA A 73 9.17 14.70 -2.63
N LEU A 74 10.34 14.91 -2.03
CA LEU A 74 11.50 15.50 -2.67
C LEU A 74 11.98 14.65 -3.86
N ALA A 75 11.99 13.33 -3.69
CA ALA A 75 12.42 12.42 -4.75
C ALA A 75 11.50 12.45 -5.98
N SER A 76 10.21 12.74 -5.74
CA SER A 76 9.14 12.76 -6.74
C SER A 76 8.79 14.18 -7.21
N PHE A 77 9.55 15.21 -6.82
CA PHE A 77 9.20 16.61 -7.03
C PHE A 77 9.30 17.10 -8.49
N ARG A 78 9.73 16.26 -9.44
CA ARG A 78 9.82 16.66 -10.84
C ARG A 78 8.44 16.84 -11.47
N GLY A 79 8.24 17.99 -12.11
CA GLY A 79 6.99 18.49 -12.66
C GLY A 79 6.16 17.43 -13.37
N GLY A 80 5.12 16.96 -12.67
CA GLY A 80 4.15 16.02 -13.18
C GLY A 80 2.81 16.68 -13.44
N VAL A 81 1.99 16.03 -14.24
CA VAL A 81 0.60 16.47 -14.46
C VAL A 81 -0.17 16.32 -13.14
N LEU A 82 -0.51 17.46 -12.55
CA LEU A 82 -1.34 17.54 -11.35
C LEU A 82 -2.81 17.57 -11.77
N SER A 83 -3.57 16.62 -11.26
CA SER A 83 -5.03 16.58 -11.43
C SER A 83 -5.67 16.58 -10.05
N ALA A 84 -6.48 17.59 -9.74
CA ALA A 84 -7.18 17.66 -8.45
C ALA A 84 -8.05 16.41 -8.22
N ALA A 85 -8.74 15.95 -9.27
CA ALA A 85 -9.51 14.70 -9.23
C ALA A 85 -8.61 13.48 -8.98
N GLY A 86 -7.45 13.40 -9.66
CA GLY A 86 -6.47 12.35 -9.43
C GLY A 86 -5.94 12.32 -7.99
N ILE A 87 -5.64 13.49 -7.41
CA ILE A 87 -5.16 13.62 -6.03
C ILE A 87 -6.24 13.14 -5.06
N CYS A 88 -7.50 13.55 -5.23
CA CYS A 88 -8.60 13.08 -4.39
C CYS A 88 -8.77 11.56 -4.45
N LEU A 89 -8.71 10.96 -5.64
CA LEU A 89 -8.79 9.50 -5.82
C LEU A 89 -7.60 8.79 -5.15
N ALA A 90 -6.39 9.33 -5.28
CA ALA A 90 -5.20 8.76 -4.66
C ALA A 90 -5.26 8.85 -3.12
N LEU A 91 -5.72 9.97 -2.55
CA LEU A 91 -5.92 10.12 -1.11
C LEU A 91 -6.98 9.14 -0.59
N LEU A 92 -8.10 8.99 -1.31
CA LEU A 92 -9.13 8.02 -0.93
C LEU A 92 -8.59 6.59 -0.97
N SER A 93 -7.77 6.26 -1.97
CA SER A 93 -7.11 4.95 -2.05
C SER A 93 -6.17 4.69 -0.86
N ASN A 94 -5.47 5.71 -0.35
CA ASN A 94 -4.63 5.57 0.84
C ASN A 94 -5.46 5.24 2.08
N VAL A 95 -6.64 5.84 2.22
CA VAL A 95 -7.58 5.53 3.32
C VAL A 95 -8.09 4.08 3.22
N SER A 96 -8.40 3.61 2.01
CA SER A 96 -8.76 2.21 1.80
C SER A 96 -7.60 1.25 2.11
N PHE A 97 -6.37 1.60 1.71
CA PHE A 97 -5.20 0.75 1.94
C PHE A 97 -4.73 0.72 3.39
N CYS A 98 -4.82 1.84 4.12
CA CYS A 98 -4.45 1.85 5.53
C CYS A 98 -5.36 0.96 6.38
N GLY A 99 -6.61 0.75 5.97
CA GLY A 99 -7.51 -0.20 6.64
C GLY A 99 -7.00 -1.65 6.62
N ARG A 100 -6.31 -2.08 5.56
CA ARG A 100 -5.87 -3.48 5.38
C ARG A 100 -5.05 -4.02 6.56
N PRO A 101 -3.97 -3.36 7.02
CA PRO A 101 -3.23 -3.85 8.17
C PRO A 101 -4.03 -3.79 9.48
N PHE A 102 -4.88 -2.78 9.71
CA PHE A 102 -5.75 -2.72 10.89
C PHE A 102 -6.72 -3.90 10.93
N PHE A 103 -7.42 -4.18 9.83
CA PHE A 103 -8.33 -5.31 9.73
C PHE A 103 -7.60 -6.65 9.83
N THR A 104 -6.41 -6.77 9.25
CA THR A 104 -5.57 -7.98 9.36
C THR A 104 -5.21 -8.25 10.82
N GLN A 105 -4.87 -7.21 11.59
CA GLN A 105 -4.57 -7.35 13.02
C GLN A 105 -5.83 -7.69 13.84
N GLN A 106 -6.96 -7.05 13.55
CA GLN A 106 -8.24 -7.37 14.18
C GLN A 106 -8.69 -8.82 13.93
N LEU A 107 -8.48 -9.32 12.71
CA LEU A 107 -8.73 -10.72 12.36
C LEU A 107 -7.84 -11.65 13.18
N LYS A 108 -6.56 -11.31 13.41
CA LYS A 108 -5.65 -12.09 14.24
C LYS A 108 -6.09 -12.17 15.71
N LEU A 109 -6.56 -11.06 16.27
CA LEU A 109 -7.08 -11.04 17.65
C LEU A 109 -8.29 -11.96 17.80
N ARG A 110 -9.21 -11.94 16.83
CA ARG A 110 -10.39 -12.81 16.81
C ARG A 110 -10.08 -14.29 16.49
N LYS A 111 -8.93 -14.56 15.88
CA LYS A 111 -8.42 -15.89 15.54
C LYS A 111 -8.04 -16.72 16.77
N SER A 112 -7.90 -16.10 17.94
CA SER A 112 -7.59 -16.81 19.19
C SER A 112 -8.62 -17.88 19.60
N GLU A 113 -9.84 -17.86 19.02
CA GLU A 113 -10.87 -18.89 19.23
C GLU A 113 -10.80 -20.07 18.24
N ASN A 114 -10.11 -19.96 17.10
CA ASN A 114 -9.90 -21.05 16.13
C ASN A 114 -8.68 -20.75 15.25
N PRO A 115 -7.65 -21.62 15.22
CA PRO A 115 -6.48 -21.42 14.38
C PRO A 115 -6.87 -21.64 12.90
N LEU A 116 -7.42 -20.63 12.25
CA LEU A 116 -7.48 -20.61 10.79
C LEU A 116 -6.05 -20.60 10.22
N ASP A 117 -5.86 -21.04 9.00
CA ASP A 117 -4.59 -20.80 8.31
C ASP A 117 -4.56 -19.34 7.83
N ASP A 118 -3.48 -18.59 8.09
CA ASP A 118 -3.32 -17.21 7.58
C ASP A 118 -3.40 -17.21 6.03
N LEU A 119 -2.96 -18.30 5.41
CA LEU A 119 -3.08 -18.56 3.97
C LEU A 119 -4.54 -18.71 3.53
N GLY A 120 -5.36 -19.41 4.33
CA GLY A 120 -6.79 -19.58 4.05
C GLY A 120 -7.54 -18.26 4.06
N VAL A 121 -7.23 -17.37 5.01
CA VAL A 121 -7.81 -16.02 5.06
C VAL A 121 -7.37 -15.19 3.85
N PHE A 122 -6.08 -15.23 3.49
CA PHE A 122 -5.57 -14.57 2.29
C PHE A 122 -6.32 -15.00 1.03
N PHE A 123 -6.44 -16.31 0.84
CA PHE A 123 -7.04 -16.89 -0.35
C PHE A 123 -8.50 -16.48 -0.45
N ASN A 124 -9.27 -16.55 0.64
CA ASN A 124 -10.68 -16.16 0.63
C ASN A 124 -10.87 -14.66 0.37
N VAL A 125 -10.08 -13.80 1.02
CA VAL A 125 -10.20 -12.34 0.81
C VAL A 125 -9.84 -11.97 -0.63
N THR A 126 -8.77 -12.56 -1.18
CA THR A 126 -8.33 -12.33 -2.56
C THR A 126 -9.34 -12.91 -3.56
N PHE A 127 -9.90 -14.09 -3.30
CA PHE A 127 -10.91 -14.71 -4.14
C PHE A 127 -12.17 -13.84 -4.25
N VAL A 128 -12.69 -13.34 -3.12
CA VAL A 128 -13.84 -12.43 -3.12
C VAL A 128 -13.49 -11.11 -3.83
N ALA A 129 -12.28 -10.58 -3.62
CA ALA A 129 -11.83 -9.37 -4.31
C ALA A 129 -11.79 -9.56 -5.83
N THR A 130 -11.26 -10.69 -6.31
CA THR A 130 -11.24 -11.07 -7.73
C THR A 130 -12.63 -11.21 -8.32
N LEU A 131 -13.58 -11.81 -7.59
CA LEU A 131 -14.97 -11.91 -8.05
C LEU A 131 -15.68 -10.55 -8.15
N THR A 132 -15.24 -9.57 -7.37
CA THR A 132 -15.85 -8.23 -7.37
C THR A 132 -15.28 -7.35 -8.48
N LEU A 133 -14.03 -7.55 -8.89
CA LEU A 133 -13.35 -6.73 -9.91
C LEU A 133 -14.10 -6.63 -11.25
N PRO A 134 -14.64 -7.72 -11.85
CA PRO A 134 -15.39 -7.63 -13.09
C PRO A 134 -16.56 -6.63 -13.06
N VAL A 135 -17.24 -6.51 -11.91
CA VAL A 135 -18.34 -5.55 -11.75
C VAL A 135 -17.85 -4.11 -11.97
N PHE A 136 -16.69 -3.76 -11.38
CA PHE A 136 -16.07 -2.45 -11.60
C PHE A 136 -15.61 -2.25 -13.04
N VAL A 137 -15.03 -3.28 -13.66
CA VAL A 137 -14.60 -3.22 -15.06
C VAL A 137 -15.77 -2.93 -15.99
N PHE A 138 -16.89 -3.64 -15.85
CA PHE A 138 -18.08 -3.40 -16.68
C PHE A 138 -18.68 -2.01 -16.45
N LEU A 139 -18.67 -1.51 -15.21
CA LEU A 139 -19.24 -0.20 -14.88
C LEU A 139 -18.41 0.98 -15.40
N PHE A 140 -17.08 0.87 -15.40
CA PHE A 140 -16.19 2.00 -15.69
C PHE A 140 -15.50 1.92 -17.05
N GLU A 141 -15.19 0.72 -17.55
CA GLU A 141 -14.31 0.52 -18.71
C GLU A 141 -14.90 -0.38 -19.80
N GLY A 142 -16.10 -0.95 -19.60
CA GLY A 142 -16.68 -1.99 -20.48
C GLY A 142 -16.69 -1.64 -21.97
N THR A 143 -16.98 -0.38 -22.34
CA THR A 143 -17.00 0.07 -23.74
C THR A 143 -15.60 0.35 -24.31
N LEU A 144 -14.61 0.62 -23.46
CA LEU A 144 -13.23 0.91 -23.86
C LEU A 144 -12.49 -0.37 -24.25
N ILE A 145 -12.81 -1.50 -23.63
CA ILE A 145 -12.16 -2.80 -23.86
C ILE A 145 -12.23 -3.21 -25.34
N GLN A 146 -13.42 -3.10 -25.95
CA GLN A 146 -13.59 -3.50 -27.35
C GLN A 146 -12.70 -2.68 -28.29
N SER A 147 -12.66 -1.36 -28.09
CA SER A 147 -11.80 -0.47 -28.89
C SER A 147 -10.30 -0.69 -28.64
N ALA A 148 -9.91 -1.04 -27.42
CA ALA A 148 -8.53 -1.36 -27.08
C ALA A 148 -8.07 -2.67 -27.74
N VAL A 149 -8.91 -3.71 -27.70
CA VAL A 149 -8.62 -5.00 -28.34
C VAL A 149 -8.50 -4.86 -29.85
N GLN A 150 -9.36 -4.05 -30.48
CA GLN A 150 -9.27 -3.78 -31.92
C GLN A 150 -7.93 -3.11 -32.28
N ARG A 151 -7.52 -2.06 -31.54
CA ARG A 151 -6.23 -1.39 -31.76
C ARG A 151 -5.04 -2.33 -31.61
N LEU A 152 -5.02 -3.14 -30.53
CA LEU A 152 -3.94 -4.10 -30.29
C LEU A 152 -3.89 -5.21 -31.34
N SER A 153 -5.04 -5.59 -31.90
CA SER A 153 -5.13 -6.56 -32.99
C SER A 153 -4.65 -5.98 -34.31
N GLU A 154 -4.98 -4.71 -34.62
CA GLU A 154 -4.52 -4.00 -35.81
C GLU A 154 -2.99 -3.80 -35.80
N GLU A 155 -2.43 -3.52 -34.62
CA GLU A 155 -0.98 -3.40 -34.41
C GLU A 155 -0.25 -4.76 -34.36
N GLY A 156 -0.97 -5.88 -34.34
CA GLY A 156 -0.40 -7.23 -34.30
C GLY A 156 0.28 -7.61 -32.98
N VAL A 157 0.12 -6.80 -31.93
CA VAL A 157 0.79 -6.98 -30.62
C VAL A 157 -0.07 -7.67 -29.56
N LEU A 158 -1.29 -8.09 -29.91
CA LEU A 158 -2.26 -8.66 -28.96
C LEU A 158 -1.71 -9.84 -28.15
N VAL A 159 -0.94 -10.74 -28.80
CA VAL A 159 -0.35 -11.92 -28.13
C VAL A 159 0.74 -11.50 -27.14
N GLN A 160 1.60 -10.56 -27.53
CA GLN A 160 2.67 -10.04 -26.66
C GLN A 160 2.07 -9.31 -25.46
N PHE A 161 1.07 -8.46 -25.69
CA PHE A 161 0.33 -7.79 -24.63
C PHE A 161 -0.30 -8.79 -23.65
N GLY A 162 -0.92 -9.87 -24.16
CA GLY A 162 -1.47 -10.93 -23.33
C GLY A 162 -0.41 -11.63 -22.47
N ALA A 163 0.77 -11.89 -23.02
CA ALA A 163 1.90 -12.47 -22.29
C ALA A 163 2.42 -11.52 -21.20
N ASP A 164 2.59 -10.23 -21.52
CA ASP A 164 3.03 -9.20 -20.56
C ASP A 164 2.01 -9.02 -19.42
N MET A 165 0.71 -9.04 -19.75
CA MET A 165 -0.37 -8.98 -18.77
C MET A 165 -0.37 -10.21 -17.85
N MET A 166 -0.14 -11.40 -18.38
CA MET A 166 -0.06 -12.63 -17.59
C MET A 166 1.16 -12.61 -16.66
N MET A 167 2.32 -12.18 -17.16
CA MET A 167 3.54 -12.04 -16.36
C MET A 167 3.35 -11.02 -15.24
N SER A 168 2.80 -9.84 -15.55
CA SER A 168 2.48 -8.80 -14.58
C SER A 168 1.52 -9.30 -13.50
N SER A 169 0.50 -10.09 -13.88
CA SER A 169 -0.47 -10.66 -12.95
C SER A 169 0.16 -11.65 -11.96
N ILE A 170 1.10 -12.49 -12.41
CA ILE A 170 1.82 -13.43 -11.55
C ILE A 170 2.67 -12.67 -10.52
N PHE A 171 3.43 -11.66 -10.95
CA PHE A 171 4.23 -10.84 -10.03
C PHE A 171 3.37 -10.04 -9.07
N PHE A 172 2.24 -9.51 -9.53
CA PHE A 172 1.31 -8.78 -8.68
C PHE A 172 0.70 -9.71 -7.62
N PHE A 173 0.31 -10.93 -7.98
CA PHE A 173 -0.17 -11.92 -7.02
C PHE A 173 0.88 -12.25 -5.96
N LEU A 174 2.13 -12.49 -6.37
CA LEU A 174 3.23 -12.76 -5.45
C LEU A 174 3.53 -11.57 -4.53
N TYR A 175 3.53 -10.36 -5.07
CA TYR A 175 3.66 -9.12 -4.30
C TYR A 175 2.56 -9.01 -3.24
N GLN A 176 1.31 -9.25 -3.61
CA GLN A 176 0.17 -9.20 -2.70
C GLN A 176 0.23 -10.27 -1.61
N PHE A 177 0.72 -11.46 -1.95
CA PHE A 177 0.96 -12.54 -1.00
C PHE A 177 2.01 -12.17 0.05
N ILE A 178 3.16 -11.65 -0.39
CA ILE A 178 4.22 -11.18 0.50
C ILE A 178 3.72 -10.01 1.35
N GLN A 179 2.98 -9.05 0.77
CA GLN A 179 2.39 -7.95 1.53
C GLN A 179 1.53 -8.45 2.69
N LEU A 180 0.64 -9.42 2.45
CA LEU A 180 -0.20 -9.93 3.54
C LEU A 180 0.65 -10.59 4.63
N MET A 181 1.64 -11.40 4.25
CA MET A 181 2.55 -12.02 5.22
C MET A 181 3.25 -10.97 6.09
N VAL A 182 3.68 -9.85 5.49
CA VAL A 182 4.31 -8.74 6.21
C VAL A 182 3.31 -7.99 7.10
N MET A 183 2.10 -7.68 6.61
CA MET A 183 1.00 -7.10 7.42
C MET A 183 0.66 -7.98 8.62
N SER A 184 0.87 -9.29 8.50
CA SER A 184 0.62 -10.25 9.55
C SER A 184 1.67 -10.17 10.68
N LYS A 185 2.87 -9.65 10.41
CA LYS A 185 4.01 -9.61 11.34
C LYS A 185 4.31 -8.20 11.86
N LEU A 186 3.80 -7.16 11.19
CA LEU A 186 4.04 -5.77 11.53
C LEU A 186 2.78 -5.09 12.05
N THR A 187 2.96 -4.11 12.94
CA THR A 187 1.91 -3.15 13.32
C THR A 187 1.48 -2.32 12.09
N PRO A 188 0.23 -1.84 12.02
CA PRO A 188 -0.27 -1.04 10.91
C PRO A 188 0.60 0.14 10.54
N LEU A 189 1.07 0.88 11.55
CA LEU A 189 1.98 2.01 11.33
C LEU A 189 3.32 1.57 10.70
N ALA A 190 3.97 0.54 11.24
CA ALA A 190 5.22 0.03 10.67
C ALA A 190 5.07 -0.49 9.23
N PHE A 191 3.93 -1.13 8.92
CA PHE A 191 3.62 -1.53 7.55
C PHE A 191 3.50 -0.31 6.63
N SER A 192 2.75 0.71 7.05
CA SER A 192 2.55 1.93 6.25
C SER A 192 3.84 2.71 6.00
N VAL A 193 4.81 2.67 6.94
CA VAL A 193 6.14 3.29 6.80
C VAL A 193 7.07 2.46 5.91
N LEU A 194 6.95 1.13 5.92
CA LEU A 194 7.74 0.27 5.04
C LEU A 194 7.41 0.52 3.56
N THR A 195 6.15 0.79 3.24
CA THR A 195 5.69 1.02 1.87
C THR A 195 6.46 2.15 1.14
N PRO A 196 6.57 3.39 1.66
CA PRO A 196 7.37 4.44 1.02
C PRO A 196 8.86 4.11 0.95
N VAL A 197 9.42 3.40 1.94
CA VAL A 197 10.83 2.96 1.92
C VAL A 197 11.07 1.98 0.76
N VAL A 198 10.23 0.95 0.62
CA VAL A 198 10.31 -0.01 -0.51
C VAL A 198 10.16 0.69 -1.85
N LYS A 199 9.28 1.70 -1.96
CA LYS A 199 9.15 2.50 -3.18
C LYS A 199 10.41 3.30 -3.47
N ALA A 200 11.07 3.87 -2.46
CA ALA A 200 12.33 4.59 -2.66
C ALA A 200 13.40 3.68 -3.29
N PHE A 201 13.51 2.43 -2.82
CA PHE A 201 14.37 1.41 -3.46
C PHE A 201 13.91 1.06 -4.88
N MET A 202 12.60 0.92 -5.10
CA MET A 202 12.04 0.64 -6.44
C MET A 202 12.38 1.74 -7.45
N ILE A 203 12.32 3.02 -7.06
CA ILE A 203 12.68 4.16 -7.92
C ILE A 203 14.15 4.06 -8.37
N VAL A 204 15.06 3.71 -7.45
CA VAL A 204 16.48 3.53 -7.78
C VAL A 204 16.66 2.35 -8.74
N ALA A 205 16.03 1.21 -8.46
CA ALA A 205 16.13 0.02 -9.31
C ALA A 205 15.58 0.28 -10.74
N CYS A 206 14.43 0.93 -10.86
CA CYS A 206 13.86 1.31 -12.15
C CYS A 206 14.78 2.26 -12.91
N SER A 207 15.34 3.28 -12.25
CA SER A 207 16.27 4.22 -12.91
C SER A 207 17.53 3.54 -13.42
N LEU A 208 18.09 2.57 -12.67
CA LEU A 208 19.24 1.78 -13.11
C LEU A 208 18.92 0.87 -14.30
N HIS A 209 17.73 0.25 -14.30
CA HIS A 209 17.31 -0.67 -15.36
C HIS A 209 16.91 0.04 -16.66
N PHE A 210 16.13 1.13 -16.56
CA PHE A 210 15.64 1.88 -17.72
C PHE A 210 16.63 2.96 -18.20
N GLY A 211 17.68 3.25 -17.43
CA GLY A 211 18.66 4.28 -17.78
C GLY A 211 18.09 5.70 -17.68
N ASP A 212 16.95 5.88 -17.00
CA ASP A 212 16.35 7.20 -16.82
C ASP A 212 17.27 8.10 -15.97
N PRO A 213 17.42 9.39 -16.33
CA PRO A 213 18.35 10.29 -15.66
C PRO A 213 17.96 10.50 -14.19
N PHE A 214 18.67 9.82 -13.29
CA PHE A 214 18.52 9.95 -11.85
C PHE A 214 19.06 11.31 -11.39
N GLY A 215 18.16 12.24 -11.09
CA GLY A 215 18.55 13.57 -10.62
C GLY A 215 19.15 13.53 -9.22
N LEU A 216 20.05 14.47 -8.92
CA LEU A 216 20.63 14.64 -7.58
C LEU A 216 19.53 14.82 -6.50
N LEU A 217 18.46 15.54 -6.84
CA LEU A 217 17.31 15.74 -5.94
C LEU A 217 16.60 14.41 -5.60
N SER A 218 16.49 13.52 -6.59
CA SER A 218 15.92 12.18 -6.40
C SER A 218 16.80 11.30 -5.52
N ALA A 219 18.13 11.37 -5.70
CA ALA A 219 19.09 10.69 -4.84
C ALA A 219 19.00 11.15 -3.38
N VAL A 220 18.98 12.46 -3.16
CA VAL A 220 18.86 13.05 -1.83
C VAL A 220 17.52 12.69 -1.18
N GLY A 221 16.42 12.76 -1.94
CA GLY A 221 15.09 12.38 -1.43
C GLY A 221 15.01 10.91 -1.00
N VAL A 222 15.57 10.00 -1.79
CA VAL A 222 15.68 8.58 -1.43
C VAL A 222 16.51 8.39 -0.16
N ALA A 223 17.67 9.04 -0.06
CA ALA A 223 18.54 8.96 1.12
C ALA A 223 17.83 9.46 2.40
N ILE A 224 17.12 10.59 2.31
CA ILE A 224 16.33 11.14 3.42
C ILE A 224 15.20 10.18 3.82
N SER A 225 14.49 9.60 2.86
CA SER A 225 13.41 8.64 3.13
C SER A 225 13.93 7.38 3.83
N CYS A 226 15.04 6.81 3.34
CA CYS A 226 15.67 5.65 3.95
C CYS A 226 16.21 5.96 5.35
N GLY A 227 16.85 7.11 5.54
CA GLY A 227 17.30 7.61 6.84
C GLY A 227 16.13 7.78 7.82
N GLY A 228 15.00 8.34 7.35
CA GLY A 228 13.77 8.44 8.12
C GLY A 228 13.22 7.09 8.55
N GLY A 229 13.22 6.08 7.67
CA GLY A 229 12.81 4.71 7.99
C GLY A 229 13.71 4.05 9.05
N TYR A 230 15.03 4.30 8.98
CA TYR A 230 15.97 3.86 10.01
C TYR A 230 15.69 4.51 11.37
N LEU A 231 15.49 5.84 11.39
CA LEU A 231 15.12 6.58 12.59
C LEU A 231 13.79 6.09 13.18
N PHE A 232 12.80 5.78 12.33
CA PHE A 232 11.52 5.20 12.77
C PHE A 232 11.74 3.87 13.51
N THR A 233 12.62 3.01 12.98
CA THR A 233 12.95 1.72 13.59
C THR A 233 13.60 1.90 14.96
N LEU A 234 14.54 2.85 15.08
CA LEU A 234 15.19 3.18 16.36
C LEU A 234 14.21 3.77 17.37
N ALA A 235 13.35 4.71 16.94
CA ALA A 235 12.35 5.32 17.81
C ALA A 235 11.39 4.28 18.37
N ARG A 236 10.92 3.36 17.52
CA ARG A 236 10.04 2.26 17.93
C ARG A 236 10.72 1.27 18.86
N GLY A 237 11.99 0.96 18.62
CA GLY A 237 12.80 0.11 19.51
C GLY A 237 12.94 0.71 20.91
N ALA A 238 13.25 2.00 20.98
CA ALA A 238 13.38 2.73 22.24
C ALA A 238 12.06 2.80 23.04
N ASP A 239 10.93 2.96 22.35
CA ASP A 239 9.61 2.93 22.99
C ASP A 239 9.28 1.54 23.55
N GLY A 240 9.66 0.47 22.85
CA GLY A 240 9.52 -0.91 23.32
C GLY A 240 10.32 -1.19 24.59
N THR A 241 11.59 -0.75 24.64
CA THR A 241 12.43 -0.89 25.85
C THR A 241 11.87 -0.10 27.04
N ARG A 242 11.33 1.10 26.80
CA ARG A 242 10.70 1.92 27.84
C ARG A 242 9.44 1.27 28.41
N ALA A 243 8.60 0.69 27.56
CA ALA A 243 7.40 -0.03 28.00
C ALA A 243 7.77 -1.20 28.94
N ALA A 244 8.74 -2.04 28.54
CA ALA A 244 9.22 -3.17 29.35
C ALA A 244 9.81 -2.73 30.71
N SER A 245 10.56 -1.63 30.74
CA SER A 245 11.11 -1.09 32.00
C SER A 245 10.04 -0.54 32.96
N THR A 246 8.91 -0.09 32.44
CA THR A 246 7.81 0.47 33.23
C THR A 246 6.94 -0.63 33.83
N GLU A 247 6.72 -1.73 33.11
CA GLU A 247 6.01 -2.92 33.60
C GLU A 247 6.81 -3.61 34.73
N SER A 248 8.12 -3.81 34.56
CA SER A 248 8.98 -4.39 35.60
C SER A 248 9.03 -3.55 36.89
N ARG A 249 8.74 -2.24 36.81
CA ARG A 249 8.65 -1.35 37.97
C ARG A 249 7.27 -1.33 38.64
N LYS A 250 6.22 -1.80 37.95
CA LYS A 250 4.87 -1.94 38.51
C LYS A 250 4.64 -3.30 39.18
N GLU A 251 5.41 -4.31 38.80
CA GLU A 251 5.39 -5.65 39.43
C GLU A 251 6.27 -5.74 40.70
N LYS A 252 7.01 -4.68 41.04
CA LYS A 252 7.75 -4.52 42.30
C LYS A 252 7.03 -3.56 43.23
#